data_AF-A0A0F9BXS8-F1
#
_entry.id   AF-A0A0F9BXS8-F1
#
_cell.length_a   1.000
_cell.length_b   1.000
_cell.length_c   1.000
_cell.angle_alpha   90.00
_cell.angle_beta   90.00
_cell.angle_gamma   90.00
#
_symmetry.space_group_name_H-M   'P 1'
#
loop_
_entity.id
_entity.type
_entity.pdbx_description
1 polymer ?
#
loop_
_entity_poly.entity_id
_entity_poly.type
_entity_poly.pdbx_seq_one_letter_code
_entity_poly.pdbx_strand_id
1 'polypeptide(L)'
;ESEDTFIIGPTIQQVCEWLEHIAKNPNLQWYLDVETRGDCLTCFGLWIEDRPRQALCIPIQNTTGPAWTPVEEAHIWRLLSLTMASNPRLCNQNILYDLDYTLDMGCEPVAVEADPMLMMNVAYPEFLKGLDFTTPLYTNHEFYKDEGKTWKKSIPDQRVWIYNCKDMVVTPKVTIGVTKDLKERDLYGVYQKRTNALLGVALEMQRQKLKLNRDWHGTLASYLASERAARHTDLTKLIGYELNVKSTAEVGTLLYDKLRLPVKTKRATGNQTTEENALKELRATYPDIPELNLILKERHLRTKESNYINVAFDKDGDDLYLASMPNLGGTKSGRWAFTKSPKWRGSSPQTVPKVMRLMYEPPFGNVFWQRDLSQAEVRIVTWLADCKYLLSVFAGTIKIHKIVGADIFGKTPDEIESDSLEYDTAKSVVHAFDYMMRYKRLAIEANISMKMAQEVLTTYAKKVPEISEWHKSIKAQVLKNGTLTTPMGRTRICYRSRGMLANTGQYS
;
A
#
# COMPACT_ATOMS: atom_id res chain seq x y z
N GLU A 1 22.65 -11.57 -31.93
CA GLU A 1 23.18 -10.71 -30.84
C GLU A 1 23.90 -11.63 -29.87
N SER A 2 25.09 -11.27 -29.35
CA SER A 2 25.83 -12.16 -28.43
C SER A 2 25.07 -12.31 -27.10
N GLU A 3 25.05 -13.52 -26.55
CA GLU A 3 24.39 -13.84 -25.28
C GLU A 3 24.95 -13.04 -24.09
N ASP A 4 24.09 -12.74 -23.11
CA ASP A 4 24.48 -12.13 -21.83
C ASP A 4 25.39 -13.10 -21.05
N THR A 5 26.44 -12.58 -20.41
CA THR A 5 27.42 -13.38 -19.66
C THR A 5 27.15 -13.28 -18.16
N PHE A 6 26.78 -14.41 -17.54
CA PHE A 6 26.51 -14.47 -16.11
C PHE A 6 27.72 -15.02 -15.35
N ILE A 7 28.26 -14.22 -14.44
CA ILE A 7 29.33 -14.63 -13.51
C ILE A 7 28.64 -15.10 -12.23
N ILE A 8 28.43 -16.40 -12.14
CA ILE A 8 27.83 -17.07 -10.98
C ILE A 8 28.92 -17.77 -10.16
N GLY A 9 28.83 -17.72 -8.83
CA GLY A 9 29.87 -18.27 -7.95
C GLY A 9 31.26 -17.68 -8.22
N PRO A 10 31.41 -16.34 -8.23
CA PRO A 10 32.69 -15.68 -8.53
C PRO A 10 33.78 -16.03 -7.53
N THR A 11 35.03 -15.81 -7.92
CA THR A 11 36.16 -15.74 -6.98
C THR A 11 36.10 -14.45 -6.17
N ILE A 12 36.70 -14.45 -4.97
CA ILE A 12 36.80 -13.23 -4.14
C ILE A 12 37.47 -12.07 -4.90
N GLN A 13 38.48 -12.38 -5.73
CA GLN A 13 39.15 -11.38 -6.56
C GLN A 13 38.19 -10.70 -7.53
N GLN A 14 37.34 -11.47 -8.22
CA GLN A 14 36.33 -10.90 -9.13
C GLN A 14 35.33 -10.02 -8.37
N VAL A 15 34.92 -10.41 -7.16
CA VAL A 15 34.02 -9.60 -6.32
C VAL A 15 34.69 -8.27 -5.96
N CYS A 16 35.94 -8.31 -5.49
CA CYS A 16 36.69 -7.11 -5.15
C CYS A 16 36.87 -6.18 -6.37
N GLU A 17 37.25 -6.73 -7.53
CA GLU A 17 37.43 -5.98 -8.77
C GLU A 17 36.15 -5.24 -9.19
N TRP A 18 34.98 -5.86 -9.05
CA TRP A 18 33.71 -5.21 -9.36
C TRP A 18 33.37 -4.09 -8.36
N LEU A 19 33.41 -4.36 -7.06
CA LEU A 19 33.01 -3.41 -6.02
C LEU A 19 33.97 -2.20 -5.98
N GLU A 20 35.28 -2.44 -6.06
CA GLU A 20 36.27 -1.37 -6.10
C GLU A 20 36.13 -0.51 -7.36
N HIS A 21 35.85 -1.13 -8.51
CA HIS A 21 35.63 -0.39 -9.75
C HIS A 21 34.42 0.54 -9.64
N ILE A 22 33.31 0.08 -9.08
CA ILE A 22 32.14 0.94 -8.84
C ILE A 22 32.48 2.09 -7.88
N ALA A 23 33.20 1.79 -6.79
CA ALA A 23 33.58 2.78 -5.78
C ALA A 23 34.53 3.86 -6.33
N LYS A 24 35.45 3.49 -7.23
CA LYS A 24 36.42 4.40 -7.86
C LYS A 24 35.79 5.27 -8.97
N ASN A 25 34.60 4.93 -9.45
CA ASN A 25 33.94 5.61 -10.58
C ASN A 25 32.58 6.19 -10.16
N PRO A 26 32.51 7.35 -9.48
CA PRO A 26 31.26 7.89 -8.92
C PRO A 26 30.19 8.30 -9.95
N ASN A 27 30.55 8.37 -11.24
CA ASN A 27 29.59 8.64 -12.33
C ASN A 27 29.02 7.36 -12.95
N LEU A 28 29.60 6.20 -12.64
CA LEU A 28 29.20 4.92 -13.21
C LEU A 28 27.87 4.50 -12.62
N GLN A 29 26.84 4.39 -13.47
CA GLN A 29 25.57 3.83 -13.03
C GLN A 29 25.73 2.33 -12.74
N TRP A 30 25.17 1.90 -11.61
CA TRP A 30 25.27 0.54 -11.14
C TRP A 30 23.97 0.08 -10.50
N TYR A 31 23.74 -1.22 -10.52
CA TYR A 31 22.55 -1.86 -10.00
C TYR A 31 22.93 -2.91 -8.98
N LEU A 32 22.07 -3.07 -7.99
CA LEU A 32 22.11 -4.13 -6.99
C LEU A 32 20.73 -4.76 -6.92
N ASP A 33 20.64 -6.06 -6.65
CA ASP A 33 19.38 -6.78 -6.37
C ASP A 33 19.66 -7.96 -5.45
N VAL A 34 18.82 -8.19 -4.45
CA VAL A 34 18.98 -9.26 -3.46
C VAL A 34 18.02 -10.41 -3.70
N GLU A 35 18.49 -11.63 -3.46
CA GLU A 35 17.64 -12.81 -3.40
C GLU A 35 17.56 -13.36 -1.99
N THR A 36 16.39 -13.87 -1.63
CA THR A 36 16.12 -14.35 -0.28
C THR A 36 15.45 -15.72 -0.29
N ARG A 37 15.63 -16.44 0.81
CA ARG A 37 14.91 -17.68 1.11
C ARG A 37 14.32 -17.57 2.52
N GLY A 38 13.06 -17.19 2.60
CA GLY A 38 12.44 -16.80 3.86
C GLY A 38 12.95 -15.42 4.29
N ASP A 39 13.49 -15.31 5.50
CA ASP A 39 14.11 -14.09 6.03
C ASP A 39 15.64 -14.05 5.86
N CYS A 40 16.23 -15.07 5.21
CA CYS A 40 17.68 -15.13 4.97
C CYS A 40 18.07 -14.57 3.59
N LEU A 41 19.05 -13.67 3.58
CA LEU A 41 19.74 -13.22 2.36
C LEU A 41 20.55 -14.38 1.77
N THR A 42 20.27 -14.74 0.52
CA THR A 42 20.89 -15.87 -0.18
C THR A 42 22.04 -15.41 -1.06
N CYS A 43 21.83 -14.36 -1.85
CA CYS A 43 22.84 -13.75 -2.71
C CYS A 43 22.44 -12.31 -3.03
N PHE A 44 23.37 -11.54 -3.59
CA PHE A 44 23.05 -10.28 -4.24
C PHE A 44 23.77 -10.16 -5.58
N GLY A 45 23.12 -9.50 -6.51
CA GLY A 45 23.57 -9.28 -7.88
C GLY A 45 24.16 -7.89 -8.05
N LEU A 46 25.06 -7.76 -9.02
CA LEU A 46 25.57 -6.49 -9.49
C LEU A 46 25.51 -6.41 -11.02
N TRP A 47 25.17 -5.24 -11.52
CA TRP A 47 25.34 -4.84 -12.92
C TRP A 47 25.91 -3.43 -12.97
N ILE A 48 26.74 -3.15 -13.98
CA ILE A 48 27.37 -1.85 -14.16
C ILE A 48 27.33 -1.39 -15.62
N GLU A 49 27.20 -0.09 -15.82
CA GLU A 49 26.94 0.53 -17.12
C GLU A 49 28.02 0.25 -18.18
N ASP A 50 29.28 0.17 -17.78
CA ASP A 50 30.41 -0.09 -18.68
C ASP A 50 30.65 -1.59 -18.94
N ARG A 51 29.87 -2.48 -18.31
CA ARG A 51 29.82 -3.93 -18.60
C ARG A 51 28.37 -4.37 -18.87
N PRO A 52 27.68 -3.81 -19.87
CA PRO A 52 26.24 -3.90 -19.99
C PRO A 52 25.69 -5.30 -20.30
N ARG A 53 26.57 -6.22 -20.72
CA ARG A 53 26.26 -7.64 -21.02
C ARG A 53 26.70 -8.60 -19.91
N GLN A 54 27.22 -8.09 -18.80
CA GLN A 54 27.67 -8.91 -17.68
C GLN A 54 26.80 -8.67 -16.47
N ALA A 55 26.48 -9.74 -15.75
CA ALA A 55 25.93 -9.66 -14.41
C ALA A 55 26.74 -10.58 -13.49
N LEU A 56 27.03 -10.07 -12.29
CA LEU A 56 27.73 -10.81 -11.24
C LEU A 56 26.72 -11.17 -10.16
N CYS A 57 26.63 -12.45 -9.79
CA CYS A 57 25.87 -12.87 -8.61
C CYS A 57 26.84 -13.32 -7.52
N ILE A 58 26.77 -12.65 -6.37
CA ILE A 58 27.62 -12.90 -5.20
C ILE A 58 26.80 -13.72 -4.20
N PRO A 59 27.06 -15.02 -4.06
CA PRO A 59 26.38 -15.85 -3.06
C PRO A 59 26.76 -15.41 -1.65
N ILE A 60 25.84 -15.47 -0.70
CA ILE A 60 26.09 -15.21 0.73
C ILE A 60 25.79 -16.47 1.53
N GLN A 61 24.59 -17.02 1.34
CA GLN A 61 24.13 -18.22 2.02
C GLN A 61 23.60 -19.22 1.00
N ASN A 62 24.21 -20.40 0.96
CA ASN A 62 23.79 -21.51 0.11
C ASN A 62 22.92 -22.51 0.89
N THR A 63 22.36 -23.48 0.17
CA THR A 63 21.63 -24.60 0.80
C THR A 63 22.50 -25.42 1.76
N THR A 64 23.82 -25.40 1.57
CA THR A 64 24.79 -26.18 2.34
C THR A 64 25.50 -25.40 3.45
N GLY A 65 25.34 -24.07 3.52
CA GLY A 65 26.05 -23.22 4.47
C GLY A 65 26.46 -21.87 3.88
N PRO A 66 27.24 -21.07 4.63
CA PRO A 66 27.83 -19.83 4.13
C PRO A 66 28.65 -20.07 2.86
N ALA A 67 28.58 -19.14 1.91
CA ALA A 67 29.30 -19.26 0.64
C ALA A 67 30.80 -18.88 0.76
N TRP A 68 31.16 -18.16 1.81
CA TRP A 68 32.48 -17.58 2.04
C TRP A 68 33.00 -17.92 3.43
N THR A 69 34.32 -17.82 3.62
CA THR A 69 34.87 -17.76 4.98
C THR A 69 34.41 -16.46 5.66
N PRO A 70 34.34 -16.42 7.01
CA PRO A 70 33.94 -15.20 7.72
C PRO A 70 34.77 -13.96 7.37
N VAL A 71 36.06 -14.15 7.05
CA VAL A 71 36.98 -13.05 6.68
C VAL A 71 36.66 -12.53 5.27
N GLU A 72 36.44 -13.42 4.31
CA GLU A 72 36.07 -13.04 2.95
C GLU A 72 34.71 -12.35 2.92
N GLU A 73 33.71 -12.90 3.65
CA GLU A 73 32.39 -12.30 3.71
C GLU A 73 32.42 -10.90 4.32
N ALA A 74 33.14 -10.72 5.44
CA ALA A 74 33.35 -9.41 6.05
C ALA A 74 34.04 -8.43 5.10
N HIS A 75 34.97 -8.91 4.27
CA HIS A 75 35.63 -8.10 3.25
C HIS A 75 34.65 -7.66 2.15
N ILE A 76 33.79 -8.56 1.67
CA ILE A 76 32.73 -8.27 0.69
C ILE A 76 31.79 -7.20 1.23
N TRP A 77 31.28 -7.35 2.46
CA TRP A 77 30.40 -6.35 3.08
C TRP A 77 31.07 -5.00 3.27
N ARG A 78 32.34 -4.99 3.69
CA ARG A 78 33.11 -3.74 3.80
C ARG A 78 33.24 -3.04 2.45
N LEU A 79 33.54 -3.77 1.38
CA LEU A 79 33.65 -3.21 0.05
C LEU A 79 32.29 -2.70 -0.46
N LEU A 80 31.21 -3.46 -0.26
CA LEU A 80 29.87 -3.00 -0.63
C LEU A 80 29.47 -1.73 0.11
N SER A 81 29.76 -1.63 1.40
CA SER A 81 29.52 -0.43 2.21
C SER A 81 30.30 0.77 1.65
N LEU A 82 31.57 0.60 1.28
CA LEU A 82 32.37 1.63 0.62
C LEU A 82 31.80 2.03 -0.74
N THR A 83 31.38 1.05 -1.56
CA THR A 83 30.74 1.30 -2.86
C THR A 83 29.47 2.13 -2.71
N MET A 84 28.59 1.73 -1.78
CA MET A 84 27.34 2.44 -1.47
C MET A 84 27.58 3.86 -0.96
N ALA A 85 28.62 4.08 -0.15
CA ALA A 85 28.95 5.39 0.39
C ALA A 85 29.64 6.33 -0.63
N SER A 86 30.29 5.78 -1.66
CA SER A 86 31.10 6.55 -2.62
C SER A 86 30.43 6.81 -3.97
N ASN A 87 29.50 5.94 -4.40
CA ASN A 87 28.86 6.05 -5.70
C ASN A 87 27.35 6.33 -5.57
N PRO A 88 26.87 7.56 -5.91
CA PRO A 88 25.47 7.96 -5.78
C PRO A 88 24.54 7.42 -6.89
N ARG A 89 25.09 6.73 -7.91
CA ARG A 89 24.38 6.31 -9.12
C ARG A 89 23.78 4.90 -8.99
N LEU A 90 23.36 4.53 -7.77
CA LEU A 90 22.72 3.26 -7.48
C LEU A 90 21.28 3.24 -8.03
N CYS A 91 20.95 2.19 -8.77
CA CYS A 91 19.61 1.91 -9.27
C CYS A 91 19.15 0.51 -8.86
N ASN A 92 17.85 0.33 -8.62
CA ASN A 92 17.29 -0.98 -8.29
C ASN A 92 15.76 -0.96 -8.47
N GLN A 93 15.18 -2.10 -8.86
CA GLN A 93 13.74 -2.30 -8.86
C GLN A 93 13.21 -2.60 -7.44
N ASN A 94 12.40 -1.70 -6.86
CA ASN A 94 11.83 -1.85 -5.51
C ASN A 94 12.88 -1.80 -4.38
N ILE A 95 13.76 -0.80 -4.44
CA ILE A 95 15.00 -0.72 -3.65
C ILE A 95 14.83 -0.72 -2.13
N LEU A 96 13.68 -0.28 -1.60
CA LEU A 96 13.43 -0.35 -0.16
C LEU A 96 13.40 -1.79 0.37
N TYR A 97 13.09 -2.76 -0.50
CA TYR A 97 13.15 -4.18 -0.16
C TYR A 97 14.60 -4.62 0.05
N ASP A 98 15.47 -4.34 -0.91
CA ASP A 98 16.88 -4.71 -0.91
C ASP A 98 17.66 -4.03 0.20
N LEU A 99 17.41 -2.73 0.39
CA LEU A 99 18.08 -1.95 1.42
C LEU A 99 17.75 -2.44 2.83
N ASP A 100 16.60 -3.10 3.06
CA ASP A 100 16.30 -3.73 4.36
C ASP A 100 17.31 -4.83 4.73
N TYR A 101 17.90 -5.49 3.73
CA TYR A 101 18.91 -6.53 3.93
C TYR A 101 20.32 -5.95 3.97
N THR A 102 20.65 -5.01 3.09
CA THR A 102 22.01 -4.44 3.05
C THR A 102 22.29 -3.52 4.24
N LEU A 103 21.27 -2.83 4.77
CA LEU A 103 21.42 -1.99 5.96
C LEU A 103 21.70 -2.81 7.23
N ASP A 104 21.14 -4.02 7.35
CA ASP A 104 21.47 -4.94 8.47
C ASP A 104 22.96 -5.30 8.47
N MET A 105 23.63 -5.22 7.31
CA MET A 105 25.07 -5.44 7.13
C MET A 105 25.89 -4.14 7.19
N GLY A 106 25.29 -2.99 7.54
CA GLY A 106 25.97 -1.70 7.60
C GLY A 106 26.29 -1.09 6.22
N CYS A 107 25.59 -1.52 5.16
CA CYS A 107 25.74 -0.98 3.82
C CYS A 107 24.62 0.04 3.55
N GLU A 108 24.96 1.33 3.66
CA GLU A 108 24.03 2.45 3.48
C GLU A 108 24.41 3.27 2.23
N PRO A 109 23.49 3.42 1.26
CA PRO A 109 23.76 4.19 0.05
C PRO A 109 23.78 5.70 0.31
N VAL A 110 24.75 6.39 -0.27
CA VAL A 110 24.82 7.87 -0.25
C VAL A 110 23.65 8.49 -1.01
N ALA A 111 23.19 7.83 -2.07
CA ALA A 111 22.00 8.21 -2.83
C ALA A 111 21.47 7.02 -3.64
N VAL A 112 20.22 7.14 -4.07
CA VAL A 112 19.60 6.27 -5.05
C VAL A 112 19.19 7.13 -6.24
N GLU A 113 19.72 6.78 -7.40
CA GLU A 113 19.47 7.50 -8.65
C GLU A 113 18.09 7.16 -9.21
N ALA A 114 17.77 5.87 -9.33
CA ALA A 114 16.53 5.45 -9.94
C ALA A 114 15.93 4.16 -9.38
N ASP A 115 14.60 4.12 -9.35
CA ASP A 115 13.83 2.90 -9.13
C ASP A 115 12.78 2.75 -10.25
N PRO A 116 12.98 1.84 -11.22
CA PRO A 116 12.06 1.65 -12.34
C PRO A 116 10.63 1.30 -11.92
N MET A 117 10.41 0.72 -10.73
CA MET A 117 9.07 0.48 -10.18
C MET A 117 8.36 1.81 -9.90
N LEU A 118 9.07 2.75 -9.27
CA LEU A 118 8.55 4.07 -8.94
C LEU A 118 8.37 4.93 -10.20
N MET A 119 9.29 4.81 -11.15
CA MET A 119 9.18 5.43 -12.47
C MET A 119 7.93 4.94 -13.20
N MET A 120 7.67 3.62 -13.20
CA MET A 120 6.45 3.07 -13.78
C MET A 120 5.19 3.50 -13.01
N ASN A 121 5.25 3.67 -11.69
CA ASN A 121 4.12 4.22 -10.95
C ASN A 121 3.78 5.65 -11.38
N VAL A 122 4.78 6.47 -11.71
CA VAL A 122 4.56 7.85 -12.20
C VAL A 122 4.09 7.84 -13.64
N ALA A 123 4.73 7.07 -14.52
CA ALA A 123 4.39 7.00 -15.94
C ALA A 123 3.00 6.36 -16.17
N TYR A 124 2.77 5.20 -15.56
CA TYR A 124 1.55 4.41 -15.74
C TYR A 124 1.02 3.87 -14.40
N PRO A 125 0.39 4.74 -13.58
CA PRO A 125 -0.11 4.37 -12.27
C PRO A 125 -1.06 3.16 -12.28
N GLU A 126 -1.73 2.91 -13.41
CA GLU A 126 -2.77 1.89 -13.51
C GLU A 126 -2.27 0.49 -13.81
N PHE A 127 -1.05 0.38 -14.33
CA PHE A 127 -0.43 -0.89 -14.69
C PHE A 127 0.28 -1.54 -13.50
N LEU A 128 0.66 -2.81 -13.67
CA LEU A 128 1.57 -3.48 -12.75
C LEU A 128 2.98 -2.87 -12.93
N LYS A 129 3.81 -2.97 -11.88
CA LYS A 129 5.15 -2.35 -11.86
C LYS A 129 6.26 -3.36 -11.63
N GLY A 130 5.93 -4.64 -11.49
CA GLY A 130 6.92 -5.70 -11.31
C GLY A 130 7.65 -6.00 -12.62
N LEU A 131 8.85 -6.55 -12.52
CA LEU A 131 9.64 -6.96 -13.68
C LEU A 131 8.93 -8.00 -14.54
N ASP A 132 8.06 -8.82 -13.96
CA ASP A 132 7.19 -9.75 -14.69
C ASP A 132 6.31 -9.06 -15.73
N PHE A 133 5.81 -7.87 -15.42
CA PHE A 133 5.03 -7.06 -16.34
C PHE A 133 5.90 -6.19 -17.24
N THR A 134 6.99 -5.62 -16.75
CA THR A 134 7.79 -4.62 -17.50
C THR A 134 8.84 -5.22 -18.42
N THR A 135 9.30 -6.45 -18.15
CA THR A 135 10.27 -7.17 -19.00
C THR A 135 9.78 -7.28 -20.45
N PRO A 136 8.58 -7.81 -20.74
CA PRO A 136 8.10 -7.90 -22.13
C PRO A 136 7.75 -6.53 -22.75
N LEU A 137 7.61 -5.47 -21.94
CA LEU A 137 7.30 -4.13 -22.46
C LEU A 137 8.54 -3.39 -22.96
N TYR A 138 9.69 -3.59 -22.31
CA TYR A 138 10.90 -2.78 -22.56
C TYR A 138 12.10 -3.60 -23.03
N THR A 139 11.97 -4.93 -23.12
CA THR A 139 13.09 -5.82 -23.47
C THR A 139 12.64 -6.94 -24.41
N ASN A 140 13.59 -7.47 -25.18
CA ASN A 140 13.41 -8.71 -25.95
C ASN A 140 13.86 -9.96 -25.17
N HIS A 141 14.05 -9.86 -23.85
CA HIS A 141 14.49 -10.98 -23.03
C HIS A 141 13.35 -12.00 -22.89
N GLU A 142 13.66 -13.29 -23.00
CA GLU A 142 12.66 -14.35 -22.78
C GLU A 142 12.09 -14.25 -21.36
N PHE A 143 10.80 -14.54 -21.21
CA PHE A 143 10.15 -14.42 -19.92
C PHE A 143 10.72 -15.43 -18.91
N TYR A 144 11.39 -14.93 -17.87
CA TYR A 144 12.11 -15.76 -16.88
C TYR A 144 11.51 -15.67 -15.47
N LYS A 145 10.53 -14.80 -15.22
CA LYS A 145 10.03 -14.54 -13.85
C LYS A 145 9.28 -15.72 -13.24
N ASP A 146 8.89 -16.73 -14.01
CA ASP A 146 8.37 -18.00 -13.47
C ASP A 146 9.48 -18.93 -12.92
N GLU A 147 10.74 -18.70 -13.28
CA GLU A 147 11.86 -19.51 -12.83
C GLU A 147 12.20 -19.32 -11.34
N GLY A 148 11.93 -18.12 -10.79
CA GLY A 148 12.22 -17.74 -9.40
C GLY A 148 11.04 -17.79 -8.42
N LYS A 149 9.81 -18.07 -8.89
CA LYS A 149 8.57 -17.99 -8.07
C LYS A 149 8.41 -19.05 -6.97
N THR A 150 9.40 -19.92 -6.77
CA THR A 150 9.28 -21.00 -5.80
C THR A 150 10.16 -20.71 -4.59
N TRP A 151 9.55 -20.36 -3.45
CA TRP A 151 10.23 -20.16 -2.15
C TRP A 151 10.72 -21.49 -1.53
N LYS A 152 10.92 -22.53 -2.34
CA LYS A 152 11.23 -23.87 -1.85
C LYS A 152 12.73 -24.00 -1.64
N LYS A 153 13.15 -24.40 -0.44
CA LYS A 153 14.55 -24.79 -0.12
C LYS A 153 15.12 -25.86 -1.07
N SER A 154 14.27 -26.57 -1.82
CA SER A 154 14.65 -27.60 -2.77
C SER A 154 15.20 -27.07 -4.10
N ILE A 155 15.24 -25.76 -4.33
CA ILE A 155 15.77 -25.20 -5.58
C ILE A 155 17.29 -25.13 -5.51
N PRO A 156 18.01 -25.60 -6.55
CA PRO A 156 19.46 -25.47 -6.61
C PRO A 156 19.92 -24.00 -6.53
N ASP A 157 20.99 -23.74 -5.77
CA ASP A 157 21.56 -22.40 -5.60
C ASP A 157 21.91 -21.73 -6.93
N GLN A 158 22.49 -22.49 -7.86
CA GLN A 158 22.80 -22.02 -9.21
C GLN A 158 21.60 -21.44 -9.97
N ARG A 159 20.39 -21.99 -9.76
CA ARG A 159 19.18 -21.47 -10.42
C ARG A 159 18.80 -20.11 -9.86
N VAL A 160 18.94 -19.91 -8.55
CA VAL A 160 18.71 -18.62 -7.89
C VAL A 160 19.73 -17.60 -8.39
N TRP A 161 21.00 -17.99 -8.51
CA TRP A 161 22.05 -17.09 -8.99
C TRP A 161 21.84 -16.65 -10.44
N ILE A 162 21.46 -17.59 -11.32
CA ILE A 162 21.13 -17.26 -12.72
C ILE A 162 19.92 -16.33 -12.79
N TYR A 163 18.88 -16.58 -11.98
CA TYR A 163 17.70 -15.75 -11.92
C TYR A 163 18.03 -14.30 -11.49
N ASN A 164 18.85 -14.14 -10.45
CA ASN A 164 19.35 -12.84 -10.02
C ASN A 164 20.16 -12.13 -11.11
N CYS A 165 21.05 -12.84 -11.81
CA CYS A 165 21.75 -12.28 -12.97
C CYS A 165 20.80 -11.82 -14.09
N LYS A 166 19.69 -12.55 -14.33
CA LYS A 166 18.65 -12.12 -15.28
C LYS A 166 17.97 -10.84 -14.83
N ASP A 167 17.61 -10.72 -13.55
CA ASP A 167 17.09 -9.47 -12.97
C ASP A 167 18.09 -8.31 -13.16
N MET A 168 19.39 -8.58 -13.00
CA MET A 168 20.47 -7.61 -13.18
C MET A 168 20.68 -7.12 -14.61
N VAL A 169 20.49 -7.95 -15.65
CA VAL A 169 20.59 -7.49 -17.04
C VAL A 169 19.29 -6.88 -17.58
N VAL A 170 18.14 -7.21 -16.98
CA VAL A 170 16.81 -6.73 -17.41
C VAL A 170 16.47 -5.38 -16.80
N THR A 171 16.74 -5.17 -15.50
CA THR A 171 16.37 -3.95 -14.78
C THR A 171 16.94 -2.66 -15.41
N PRO A 172 18.20 -2.61 -15.88
CA PRO A 172 18.73 -1.44 -16.59
C PRO A 172 17.98 -1.15 -17.89
N LYS A 173 17.66 -2.18 -18.68
CA LYS A 173 16.90 -2.05 -19.94
C LYS A 173 15.49 -1.49 -19.67
N VAL A 174 14.83 -1.99 -18.61
CA VAL A 174 13.53 -1.45 -18.15
C VAL A 174 13.67 0.00 -17.70
N THR A 175 14.72 0.35 -16.94
CA THR A 175 14.98 1.71 -16.46
C THR A 175 15.13 2.70 -17.62
N ILE A 176 15.89 2.32 -18.65
CA ILE A 176 16.07 3.13 -19.87
C ILE A 176 14.73 3.32 -20.57
N GLY A 177 13.96 2.25 -20.75
CA GLY A 177 12.65 2.27 -21.39
C GLY A 177 11.65 3.20 -20.68
N VAL A 178 11.46 3.03 -19.36
CA VAL A 178 10.54 3.90 -18.60
C VAL A 178 11.04 5.34 -18.49
N THR A 179 12.36 5.57 -18.51
CA THR A 179 12.92 6.93 -18.56
C THR A 179 12.49 7.65 -19.82
N LYS A 180 12.52 6.96 -20.97
CA LYS A 180 12.04 7.51 -22.25
C LYS A 180 10.57 7.88 -22.15
N ASP A 181 9.73 6.97 -21.65
CA ASP A 181 8.29 7.21 -21.49
C ASP A 181 7.99 8.39 -20.56
N LEU A 182 8.73 8.53 -19.45
CA LEU A 182 8.59 9.67 -18.54
C LEU A 182 8.95 11.00 -19.22
N LYS A 183 9.99 11.03 -20.05
CA LYS A 183 10.42 12.23 -20.78
C LYS A 183 9.42 12.62 -21.87
N GLU A 184 8.96 11.65 -22.66
CA GLU A 184 7.94 11.88 -23.70
C GLU A 184 6.61 12.40 -23.14
N ARG A 185 6.34 12.12 -21.86
CA ARG A 185 5.11 12.52 -21.16
C ARG A 185 5.30 13.73 -20.25
N ASP A 186 6.49 14.34 -20.22
CA ASP A 186 6.85 15.45 -19.32
C ASP A 186 6.64 15.14 -17.82
N LEU A 187 6.87 13.88 -17.43
CA LEU A 187 6.70 13.39 -16.07
C LEU A 187 8.02 13.11 -15.34
N TYR A 188 9.16 13.19 -16.03
CA TYR A 188 10.46 12.92 -15.42
C TYR A 188 10.76 13.88 -14.26
N GLY A 189 10.44 15.17 -14.41
CA GLY A 189 10.57 16.14 -13.32
C GLY A 189 9.65 15.88 -12.13
N VAL A 190 8.43 15.35 -12.38
CA VAL A 190 7.51 14.93 -11.33
C VAL A 190 8.10 13.74 -10.55
N TYR A 191 8.63 12.75 -11.25
CA TYR A 191 9.31 11.61 -10.63
C TYR A 191 10.48 12.05 -9.74
N GLN A 192 11.42 12.83 -10.28
CA GLN A 192 12.60 13.26 -9.53
C GLN A 192 12.23 14.08 -8.28
N LYS A 193 11.39 15.11 -8.44
CA LYS A 193 11.11 16.08 -7.38
C LYS A 193 10.09 15.60 -6.34
N ARG A 194 9.24 14.62 -6.67
CA ARG A 194 8.12 14.23 -5.81
C ARG A 194 8.15 12.77 -5.38
N THR A 195 8.78 11.89 -6.13
CA THR A 195 8.82 10.45 -5.82
C THR A 195 10.22 10.05 -5.39
N ASN A 196 11.25 10.28 -6.22
CA ASN A 196 12.63 9.87 -5.90
C ASN A 196 13.19 10.66 -4.70
N ALA A 197 12.92 11.97 -4.64
CA ALA A 197 13.38 12.83 -3.55
C ALA A 197 12.88 12.41 -2.15
N LEU A 198 11.83 11.58 -2.06
CA LEU A 198 11.30 11.09 -0.79
C LEU A 198 11.79 9.70 -0.41
N LEU A 199 12.61 9.06 -1.25
CA LEU A 199 13.08 7.70 -1.01
C LEU A 199 13.97 7.61 0.24
N GLY A 200 14.85 8.59 0.46
CA GLY A 200 15.67 8.65 1.68
C GLY A 200 14.82 8.81 2.95
N VAL A 201 13.74 9.61 2.89
CA VAL A 201 12.77 9.72 4.00
C VAL A 201 12.06 8.40 4.24
N ALA A 202 11.67 7.70 3.17
CA ALA A 202 11.03 6.39 3.29
C ALA A 202 11.97 5.35 3.92
N LEU A 203 13.24 5.35 3.53
CA LEU A 203 14.26 4.47 4.10
C LEU A 203 14.43 4.72 5.61
N GLU A 204 14.52 6.00 6.01
CA GLU A 204 14.65 6.36 7.42
C GLU A 204 13.41 5.92 8.23
N MET A 205 12.20 6.13 7.69
CA MET A 205 10.97 5.66 8.33
C MET A 205 10.94 4.13 8.51
N GLN A 206 11.48 3.37 7.55
CA GLN A 206 11.57 1.92 7.63
C GLN A 206 12.55 1.45 8.72
N ARG A 207 13.68 2.15 8.88
CA ARG A 207 14.72 1.83 9.87
C ARG A 207 14.27 2.03 11.32
N GLN A 208 13.54 3.12 11.59
CA GLN A 208 13.19 3.51 12.96
C GLN A 208 12.26 2.50 13.66
N LYS A 209 11.37 1.82 12.88
CA LYS A 209 10.37 0.87 13.40
C LYS A 209 9.51 1.50 14.52
N LEU A 210 8.64 0.73 15.18
CA LEU A 210 7.89 1.21 16.35
C LEU A 210 8.08 0.27 17.54
N LYS A 211 8.65 0.78 18.64
CA LYS A 211 8.83 -0.01 19.86
C LYS A 211 7.47 -0.39 20.46
N LEU A 212 7.33 -1.65 20.83
CA LEU A 212 6.12 -2.23 21.42
C LEU A 212 6.18 -2.11 22.94
N ASN A 213 5.16 -1.51 23.53
CA ASN A 213 4.88 -1.64 24.96
C ASN A 213 4.21 -3.01 25.21
N ARG A 214 4.96 -3.91 25.85
CA ARG A 214 4.55 -5.32 26.05
C ARG A 214 3.33 -5.46 26.97
N ASP A 215 3.22 -4.60 27.97
CA ASP A 215 2.10 -4.65 28.94
C ASP A 215 0.79 -4.21 28.30
N TRP A 216 0.81 -3.10 27.55
CA TRP A 216 -0.34 -2.64 26.78
C TRP A 216 -0.72 -3.62 25.67
N HIS A 217 0.27 -4.21 24.99
CA HIS A 217 0.02 -5.26 24.00
C HIS A 217 -0.69 -6.47 24.62
N GLY A 218 -0.20 -6.98 25.75
CA GLY A 218 -0.81 -8.12 26.46
C GLY A 218 -2.21 -7.82 27.00
N THR A 219 -2.42 -6.61 27.51
CA THR A 219 -3.73 -6.13 27.98
C THR A 219 -4.74 -6.09 26.83
N LEU A 220 -4.34 -5.50 25.70
CA LEU A 220 -5.18 -5.38 24.51
C LEU A 220 -5.47 -6.75 23.89
N ALA A 221 -4.50 -7.65 23.86
CA ALA A 221 -4.66 -9.03 23.41
C ALA A 221 -5.74 -9.76 24.22
N SER A 222 -5.65 -9.67 25.56
CA SER A 222 -6.61 -10.26 26.48
C SER A 222 -8.01 -9.67 26.31
N TYR A 223 -8.12 -8.35 26.19
CA TYR A 223 -9.39 -7.65 25.95
C TYR A 223 -10.06 -8.11 24.65
N LEU A 224 -9.32 -8.11 23.54
CA LEU A 224 -9.87 -8.52 22.23
C LEU A 224 -10.33 -9.97 22.24
N ALA A 225 -9.56 -10.87 22.88
CA ALA A 225 -9.93 -12.27 23.01
C ALA A 225 -11.21 -12.46 23.83
N SER A 226 -11.34 -11.74 24.94
CA SER A 226 -12.53 -11.76 25.80
C SER A 226 -13.77 -11.22 25.08
N GLU A 227 -13.67 -10.04 24.45
CA GLU A 227 -14.77 -9.45 23.68
C GLU A 227 -15.20 -10.35 22.52
N ARG A 228 -14.25 -10.98 21.82
CA ARG A 228 -14.56 -11.91 20.75
C ARG A 228 -15.33 -13.13 21.27
N ALA A 229 -14.91 -13.69 22.41
CA ALA A 229 -15.60 -14.82 23.04
C ALA A 229 -17.02 -14.45 23.52
N ALA A 230 -17.19 -13.24 24.05
CA ALA A 230 -18.49 -12.72 24.45
C ALA A 230 -19.43 -12.57 23.24
N ARG A 231 -18.97 -11.94 22.15
CA ARG A 231 -19.77 -11.80 20.91
C ARG A 231 -20.12 -13.13 20.27
N HIS A 232 -19.19 -14.09 20.32
CA HIS A 232 -19.44 -15.44 19.84
C HIS A 232 -20.55 -16.12 20.66
N THR A 233 -20.48 -16.00 21.99
CA THR A 233 -21.50 -16.52 22.91
C THR A 233 -22.87 -15.88 22.67
N ASP A 234 -22.92 -14.55 22.47
CA ASP A 234 -24.14 -13.81 22.14
C ASP A 234 -24.75 -14.33 20.83
N LEU A 235 -23.91 -14.57 19.82
CA LEU A 235 -24.33 -15.10 18.51
C LEU A 235 -24.87 -16.53 18.63
N THR A 236 -24.16 -17.42 19.33
CA THR A 236 -24.57 -18.81 19.55
C THR A 236 -25.91 -18.87 20.30
N LYS A 237 -26.11 -18.03 21.33
CA LYS A 237 -27.39 -17.94 22.05
C LYS A 237 -28.53 -17.45 21.16
N LEU A 238 -28.27 -16.48 20.29
CA LEU A 238 -29.26 -15.92 19.39
C LEU A 238 -29.75 -16.92 18.34
N ILE A 239 -28.82 -17.68 17.74
CA ILE A 239 -29.16 -18.62 16.64
C ILE A 239 -29.45 -20.04 17.12
N GLY A 240 -29.10 -20.38 18.37
CA GLY A 240 -29.36 -21.67 19.01
C GLY A 240 -28.39 -22.80 18.65
N TYR A 241 -27.26 -22.50 17.98
CA TYR A 241 -26.23 -23.47 17.62
C TYR A 241 -24.87 -22.78 17.40
N GLU A 242 -23.78 -23.53 17.43
CA GLU A 242 -22.42 -23.01 17.19
C GLU A 242 -22.20 -22.71 15.70
N LEU A 243 -21.67 -21.52 15.39
CA LEU A 243 -21.42 -21.07 14.02
C LEU A 243 -19.96 -20.63 13.84
N ASN A 244 -19.24 -21.24 12.91
CA ASN A 244 -17.93 -20.74 12.53
C ASN A 244 -18.06 -19.49 11.64
N VAL A 245 -17.93 -18.31 12.24
CA VAL A 245 -18.01 -17.04 11.50
C VAL A 245 -16.95 -16.89 10.40
N LYS A 246 -15.86 -17.67 10.38
CA LYS A 246 -14.89 -17.67 9.26
C LYS A 246 -15.41 -18.40 8.03
N SER A 247 -16.27 -19.40 8.23
CA SER A 247 -16.76 -20.26 7.16
C SER A 247 -17.74 -19.49 6.30
N THR A 248 -17.35 -19.22 5.05
CA THR A 248 -18.24 -18.56 4.09
C THR A 248 -19.50 -19.40 3.85
N ALA A 249 -19.37 -20.73 3.88
CA ALA A 249 -20.46 -21.68 3.70
C ALA A 249 -21.44 -21.66 4.87
N GLU A 250 -20.97 -21.81 6.12
CA GLU A 250 -21.87 -21.84 7.28
C GLU A 250 -22.59 -20.50 7.47
N VAL A 251 -21.87 -19.37 7.32
CA VAL A 251 -22.50 -18.05 7.35
C VAL A 251 -23.47 -17.90 6.19
N GLY A 252 -23.17 -18.47 5.02
CA GLY A 252 -24.08 -18.47 3.87
C GLY A 252 -25.39 -19.18 4.20
N THR A 253 -25.32 -20.38 4.77
CA THR A 253 -26.48 -21.16 5.19
C THR A 253 -27.33 -20.43 6.23
N LEU A 254 -26.70 -19.78 7.22
CA LEU A 254 -27.44 -18.96 8.19
C LEU A 254 -28.19 -17.82 7.49
N LEU A 255 -27.50 -17.03 6.67
CA LEU A 255 -28.08 -15.82 6.08
C LEU A 255 -29.14 -16.13 5.01
N TYR A 256 -28.86 -17.07 4.13
CA TYR A 256 -29.65 -17.28 2.92
C TYR A 256 -30.69 -18.39 3.07
N ASP A 257 -30.38 -19.45 3.82
CA ASP A 257 -31.30 -20.59 3.96
C ASP A 257 -32.20 -20.41 5.21
N LYS A 258 -31.59 -20.11 6.36
CA LYS A 258 -32.34 -19.98 7.64
C LYS A 258 -33.04 -18.63 7.76
N LEU A 259 -32.31 -17.52 7.60
CA LEU A 259 -32.86 -16.16 7.69
C LEU A 259 -33.55 -15.70 6.39
N ARG A 260 -33.45 -16.48 5.31
CA ARG A 260 -34.08 -16.22 4.00
C ARG A 260 -33.76 -14.83 3.43
N LEU A 261 -32.55 -14.33 3.68
CA LEU A 261 -32.11 -13.06 3.11
C LEU A 261 -31.76 -13.19 1.62
N PRO A 262 -31.84 -12.10 0.83
CA PRO A 262 -31.45 -12.15 -0.57
C PRO A 262 -29.98 -12.54 -0.74
N VAL A 263 -29.74 -13.55 -1.57
CA VAL A 263 -28.38 -14.03 -1.88
C VAL A 263 -27.55 -12.92 -2.51
N LYS A 264 -26.39 -12.63 -1.91
CA LYS A 264 -25.37 -11.76 -2.50
C LYS A 264 -24.33 -12.59 -3.21
N THR A 265 -23.91 -12.16 -4.39
CA THR A 265 -22.92 -12.86 -5.22
C THR A 265 -21.69 -12.01 -5.50
N LYS A 266 -20.53 -12.66 -5.67
CA LYS A 266 -19.31 -11.97 -6.14
C LYS A 266 -19.47 -11.66 -7.62
N ARG A 267 -19.23 -10.41 -8.01
CA ARG A 267 -19.31 -9.99 -9.42
C ARG A 267 -18.37 -10.76 -10.35
N ALA A 268 -17.21 -11.18 -9.85
CA ALA A 268 -16.20 -11.86 -10.66
C ALA A 268 -16.52 -13.34 -10.94
N THR A 269 -17.10 -14.05 -9.97
CA THR A 269 -17.29 -15.50 -10.04
C THR A 269 -18.75 -15.93 -10.06
N GLY A 270 -19.71 -15.04 -9.78
CA GLY A 270 -21.12 -15.38 -9.63
C GLY A 270 -21.47 -16.16 -8.36
N ASN A 271 -20.46 -16.69 -7.66
CA ASN A 271 -20.67 -17.47 -6.44
C ASN A 271 -21.24 -16.62 -5.31
N GLN A 272 -22.02 -17.26 -4.44
CA GLN A 272 -22.48 -16.65 -3.19
C GLN A 272 -21.32 -16.07 -2.37
N THR A 273 -21.56 -14.95 -1.72
CA THR A 273 -20.56 -14.29 -0.86
C THR A 273 -21.15 -13.95 0.48
N THR A 274 -20.33 -14.07 1.52
CA THR A 274 -20.63 -13.53 2.85
C THR A 274 -19.54 -12.56 3.30
N GLU A 275 -18.78 -11.97 2.36
CA GLU A 275 -17.75 -10.98 2.69
C GLU A 275 -18.33 -9.74 3.38
N GLU A 276 -17.46 -8.98 4.04
CA GLU A 276 -17.85 -7.81 4.86
C GLU A 276 -18.76 -6.83 4.10
N ASN A 277 -18.47 -6.53 2.83
CA ASN A 277 -19.30 -5.63 2.03
C ASN A 277 -20.72 -6.18 1.78
N ALA A 278 -20.84 -7.50 1.54
CA ALA A 278 -22.15 -8.14 1.35
C ALA A 278 -22.97 -8.10 2.65
N LEU A 279 -22.33 -8.39 3.78
CA LEU A 279 -22.95 -8.30 5.10
C LEU A 279 -23.40 -6.87 5.44
N LYS A 280 -22.57 -5.86 5.16
CA LYS A 280 -22.93 -4.45 5.38
C LYS A 280 -24.07 -4.00 4.48
N GLU A 281 -24.12 -4.45 3.23
CA GLU A 281 -25.23 -4.16 2.31
C GLU A 281 -26.55 -4.79 2.81
N LEU A 282 -26.50 -6.05 3.25
CA LEU A 282 -27.64 -6.70 3.88
C LEU A 282 -28.08 -5.94 5.12
N ARG A 283 -27.15 -5.53 6.00
CA ARG A 283 -27.47 -4.75 7.20
C ARG A 283 -28.09 -3.39 6.88
N ALA A 284 -27.58 -2.69 5.87
CA ALA A 284 -28.15 -1.40 5.46
C ALA A 284 -29.56 -1.53 4.87
N THR A 285 -29.92 -2.72 4.39
CA THR A 285 -31.26 -3.05 3.86
C THR A 285 -32.19 -3.61 4.94
N TYR A 286 -31.64 -4.41 5.86
CA TYR A 286 -32.33 -5.13 6.92
C TYR A 286 -31.69 -4.81 8.29
N PRO A 287 -31.88 -3.59 8.82
CA PRO A 287 -31.21 -3.13 10.03
C PRO A 287 -31.64 -3.89 11.30
N ASP A 288 -32.85 -4.47 11.29
CA ASP A 288 -33.47 -5.14 12.44
C ASP A 288 -33.00 -6.59 12.63
N ILE A 289 -32.05 -7.08 11.84
CA ILE A 289 -31.51 -8.45 11.93
C ILE A 289 -30.22 -8.44 12.79
N PRO A 290 -30.28 -8.83 14.08
CA PRO A 290 -29.15 -8.73 15.00
C PRO A 290 -27.95 -9.63 14.63
N GLU A 291 -28.17 -10.75 13.95
CA GLU A 291 -27.14 -11.71 13.52
C GLU A 291 -26.09 -11.04 12.64
N LEU A 292 -26.53 -10.16 11.72
CA LEU A 292 -25.64 -9.42 10.82
C LEU A 292 -24.65 -8.55 11.63
N ASN A 293 -25.13 -7.90 12.69
CA ASN A 293 -24.30 -7.06 13.55
C ASN A 293 -23.29 -7.87 14.36
N LEU A 294 -23.72 -9.02 14.92
CA LEU A 294 -22.84 -9.88 15.71
C LEU A 294 -21.76 -10.53 14.85
N ILE A 295 -22.11 -11.06 13.67
CA ILE A 295 -21.14 -11.62 12.72
C ILE A 295 -20.10 -10.58 12.29
N LEU A 296 -20.56 -9.35 11.94
CA LEU A 296 -19.66 -8.27 11.56
C LEU A 296 -18.72 -7.88 12.70
N LYS A 297 -19.24 -7.74 13.93
CA LYS A 297 -18.44 -7.39 15.12
C LYS A 297 -17.40 -8.45 15.42
N GLU A 298 -17.76 -9.74 15.43
CA GLU A 298 -16.82 -10.82 15.72
C GLU A 298 -15.70 -10.91 14.67
N ARG A 299 -16.06 -10.83 13.38
CA ARG A 299 -15.07 -10.81 12.29
C ARG A 299 -14.14 -9.61 12.37
N HIS A 300 -14.66 -8.45 12.77
CA HIS A 300 -13.86 -7.24 12.95
C HIS A 300 -12.86 -7.38 14.10
N LEU A 301 -13.28 -7.91 15.26
CA LEU A 301 -12.40 -8.20 16.39
C LEU A 301 -11.29 -9.18 16.00
N ARG A 302 -11.65 -10.27 15.33
CA ARG A 302 -10.68 -11.26 14.82
C ARG A 302 -9.69 -10.65 13.83
N THR A 303 -10.14 -9.76 12.97
CA THR A 303 -9.27 -9.05 12.03
C THR A 303 -8.27 -8.17 12.77
N LYS A 304 -8.68 -7.49 13.85
CA LYS A 304 -7.77 -6.72 14.71
C LYS A 304 -6.73 -7.62 15.38
N GLU A 305 -7.15 -8.74 15.94
CA GLU A 305 -6.22 -9.72 16.54
C GLU A 305 -5.18 -10.18 15.49
N SER A 306 -5.63 -10.62 14.32
CA SER A 306 -4.74 -11.13 13.27
C SER A 306 -3.78 -10.09 12.70
N ASN A 307 -4.23 -8.84 12.55
CA ASN A 307 -3.45 -7.81 11.86
C ASN A 307 -2.51 -7.02 12.79
N TYR A 308 -2.78 -7.02 14.10
CA TYR A 308 -2.06 -6.15 15.04
C TYR A 308 -1.52 -6.86 16.27
N ILE A 309 -2.17 -7.93 16.74
CA ILE A 309 -1.72 -8.67 17.93
C ILE A 309 -0.84 -9.85 17.52
N ASN A 310 -1.34 -10.69 16.61
CA ASN A 310 -0.70 -11.93 16.18
C ASN A 310 0.23 -11.71 14.98
N VAL A 311 1.07 -10.68 15.06
CA VAL A 311 2.10 -10.37 14.06
C VAL A 311 3.48 -10.75 14.59
N ALA A 312 4.42 -11.04 13.69
CA ALA A 312 5.81 -11.23 14.07
C ALA A 312 6.46 -9.86 14.31
N PHE A 313 7.17 -9.68 15.42
CA PHE A 313 7.92 -8.46 15.72
C PHE A 313 9.41 -8.69 15.51
N ASP A 314 10.14 -7.63 15.21
CA ASP A 314 11.59 -7.65 15.33
C ASP A 314 12.00 -7.61 16.79
N LYS A 315 13.11 -8.27 17.12
CA LYS A 315 13.66 -8.35 18.47
C LYS A 315 14.98 -7.61 18.52
N ASP A 316 15.17 -6.82 19.55
CA ASP A 316 16.47 -6.26 19.93
C ASP A 316 16.60 -6.36 21.45
N GLY A 317 17.45 -7.29 21.90
CA GLY A 317 17.44 -7.74 23.30
C GLY A 317 16.04 -8.23 23.72
N ASP A 318 15.51 -7.63 24.80
CA ASP A 318 14.18 -7.91 25.35
C ASP A 318 13.06 -7.06 24.73
N ASP A 319 13.42 -6.07 23.92
CA ASP A 319 12.48 -5.16 23.26
C ASP A 319 11.93 -5.76 21.96
N LEU A 320 10.70 -5.37 21.64
CA LEU A 320 10.00 -5.78 20.43
C LEU A 320 9.66 -4.56 19.57
N TYR A 321 9.82 -4.68 18.26
CA TYR A 321 9.59 -3.59 17.31
C TYR A 321 8.68 -4.02 16.17
N LEU A 322 7.67 -3.19 15.88
CA LEU A 322 6.86 -3.33 14.67
C LEU A 322 7.67 -2.85 13.47
N ALA A 323 8.11 -3.79 12.65
CA ALA A 323 8.70 -3.49 11.36
C ALA A 323 7.61 -3.21 10.30
N SER A 324 7.88 -2.27 9.40
CA SER A 324 7.00 -1.98 8.27
C SER A 324 7.79 -1.35 7.12
N MET A 325 7.34 -1.53 5.89
CA MET A 325 7.99 -0.98 4.70
C MET A 325 7.05 0.02 4.01
N PRO A 326 7.49 1.27 3.78
CA PRO A 326 6.76 2.20 2.93
C PRO A 326 6.62 1.64 1.50
N ASN A 327 5.44 1.77 0.92
CA ASN A 327 5.15 1.39 -0.45
C ASN A 327 4.73 2.63 -1.24
N LEU A 328 5.71 3.26 -1.89
CA LEU A 328 5.54 4.48 -2.68
C LEU A 328 4.89 4.18 -4.04
N GLY A 329 5.14 2.99 -4.61
CA GLY A 329 4.63 2.56 -5.91
C GLY A 329 3.26 1.88 -5.88
N GLY A 330 2.68 1.67 -4.70
CA GLY A 330 1.52 0.79 -4.50
C GLY A 330 0.19 1.40 -4.93
N THR A 331 -0.05 2.67 -4.60
CA THR A 331 -1.35 3.29 -4.90
C THR A 331 -1.34 3.99 -6.26
N LYS A 332 -2.51 3.98 -6.91
CA LYS A 332 -2.74 4.69 -8.18
C LYS A 332 -2.77 6.20 -8.00
N SER A 333 -3.26 6.66 -6.85
CA SER A 333 -3.37 8.08 -6.50
C SER A 333 -2.03 8.74 -6.16
N GLY A 334 -0.98 7.96 -5.87
CA GLY A 334 0.32 8.46 -5.41
C GLY A 334 0.40 8.66 -3.89
N ARG A 335 -0.61 8.21 -3.13
CA ARG A 335 -0.50 8.11 -1.67
C ARG A 335 0.45 7.00 -1.27
N TRP A 336 1.19 7.22 -0.19
CA TRP A 336 2.01 6.18 0.40
C TRP A 336 1.13 5.15 1.07
N ALA A 337 1.35 3.89 0.72
CA ALA A 337 0.87 2.77 1.52
C ALA A 337 2.01 2.27 2.41
N PHE A 338 1.68 1.43 3.39
CA PHE A 338 2.66 0.68 4.15
C PHE A 338 2.30 -0.80 4.10
N THR A 339 3.32 -1.64 3.99
CA THR A 339 3.20 -3.10 4.00
C THR A 339 4.11 -3.69 5.08
N LYS A 340 4.07 -5.02 5.24
CA LYS A 340 5.00 -5.76 6.09
C LYS A 340 6.45 -5.54 5.64
N SER A 341 7.40 -5.73 6.53
CA SER A 341 8.82 -5.68 6.15
C SER A 341 9.17 -6.80 5.14
N PRO A 342 10.27 -6.66 4.38
CA PRO A 342 10.80 -7.70 3.50
C PRO A 342 10.97 -9.06 4.18
N LYS A 343 11.30 -9.05 5.47
CA LYS A 343 11.45 -10.23 6.34
C LYS A 343 10.13 -10.83 6.83
N TRP A 344 9.00 -10.43 6.24
CA TRP A 344 7.63 -10.87 6.54
C TRP A 344 7.16 -10.60 7.97
N ARG A 345 7.74 -9.59 8.61
CA ARG A 345 7.42 -9.18 9.99
C ARG A 345 6.58 -7.90 10.00
N GLY A 346 5.90 -7.70 11.12
CA GLY A 346 5.04 -6.57 11.44
C GLY A 346 3.79 -6.45 10.58
N SER A 347 3.30 -5.21 10.47
CA SER A 347 2.07 -4.86 9.76
C SER A 347 2.06 -3.37 9.41
N SER A 348 1.02 -2.93 8.71
CA SER A 348 0.87 -1.53 8.32
C SER A 348 0.50 -0.65 9.53
N PRO A 349 1.34 0.32 9.93
CA PRO A 349 1.01 1.21 11.05
C PRO A 349 -0.15 2.16 10.71
N GLN A 350 -0.40 2.42 9.42
CA GLN A 350 -1.46 3.33 8.95
C GLN A 350 -2.87 2.84 9.31
N THR A 351 -3.07 1.52 9.41
CA THR A 351 -4.38 0.93 9.62
C THR A 351 -4.69 0.67 11.10
N VAL A 352 -3.72 0.92 12.00
CA VAL A 352 -3.87 0.67 13.44
C VAL A 352 -4.93 1.62 14.05
N PRO A 353 -6.00 1.07 14.67
CA PRO A 353 -7.02 1.87 15.33
C PRO A 353 -6.44 2.74 16.46
N LYS A 354 -6.98 3.94 16.67
CA LYS A 354 -6.46 4.93 17.64
C LYS A 354 -6.16 4.34 19.02
N VAL A 355 -7.12 3.63 19.62
CA VAL A 355 -6.96 3.01 20.95
C VAL A 355 -5.83 1.96 20.97
N MET A 356 -5.67 1.22 19.88
CA MET A 356 -4.63 0.19 19.77
C MET A 356 -3.24 0.79 19.61
N ARG A 357 -3.11 2.08 19.26
CA ARG A 357 -1.79 2.72 19.13
C ARG A 357 -1.05 2.84 20.47
N LEU A 358 -1.77 2.71 21.60
CA LEU A 358 -1.19 2.66 22.94
C LEU A 358 -0.26 1.45 23.15
N MET A 359 -0.34 0.42 22.29
CA MET A 359 0.62 -0.68 22.31
C MET A 359 2.02 -0.28 21.82
N TYR A 360 2.18 0.92 21.25
CA TYR A 360 3.49 1.44 20.85
C TYR A 360 3.93 2.55 21.80
N GLU A 361 5.23 2.60 22.05
CA GLU A 361 5.85 3.62 22.90
C GLU A 361 7.05 4.26 22.19
N PRO A 362 7.32 5.55 22.45
CA PRO A 362 8.52 6.18 21.91
C PRO A 362 9.76 5.56 22.60
N PRO A 363 10.92 5.53 21.93
CA PRO A 363 12.17 5.16 22.58
C PRO A 363 12.47 6.08 23.78
N PHE A 364 13.30 5.62 24.72
CA PHE A 364 13.64 6.38 25.92
C PHE A 364 14.13 7.80 25.59
N GLY A 365 13.61 8.80 26.31
CA GLY A 365 13.91 10.22 26.07
C GLY A 365 13.16 10.88 24.92
N ASN A 366 12.35 10.13 24.17
CA ASN A 366 11.55 10.66 23.06
C ASN A 366 10.06 10.74 23.40
N VAL A 367 9.32 11.50 22.58
CA VAL A 367 7.86 11.58 22.61
C VAL A 367 7.30 11.37 21.21
N PHE A 368 6.11 10.80 21.11
CA PHE A 368 5.38 10.83 19.86
C PHE A 368 4.79 12.21 19.61
N TRP A 369 5.02 12.74 18.41
CA TRP A 369 4.40 13.97 17.94
C TRP A 369 3.61 13.69 16.66
N GLN A 370 2.38 14.18 16.61
CA GLN A 370 1.50 14.03 15.45
C GLN A 370 1.16 15.41 14.88
N ARG A 371 1.37 15.56 13.56
CA ARG A 371 0.86 16.69 12.78
C ARG A 371 -0.10 16.15 11.73
N ASP A 372 -1.34 16.60 11.76
CA ASP A 372 -2.37 16.20 10.80
C ASP A 372 -2.89 17.40 10.01
N LEU A 373 -3.09 17.21 8.71
CA LEU A 373 -3.67 18.25 7.85
C LEU A 373 -5.19 18.20 7.98
N SER A 374 -5.72 19.12 8.79
CA SER A 374 -7.15 19.17 9.08
C SER A 374 -7.99 19.28 7.81
N GLN A 375 -8.70 18.20 7.49
CA GLN A 375 -9.69 18.14 6.40
C GLN A 375 -9.06 18.50 5.02
N ALA A 376 -7.83 18.06 4.77
CA ALA A 376 -7.08 18.41 3.56
C ALA A 376 -7.83 18.11 2.25
N GLU A 377 -8.50 16.95 2.17
CA GLU A 377 -9.21 16.52 0.95
C GLU A 377 -10.35 17.48 0.59
N VAL A 378 -11.27 17.73 1.52
CA VAL A 378 -12.42 18.62 1.29
C VAL A 378 -11.96 20.06 1.05
N ARG A 379 -10.86 20.52 1.66
CA ARG A 379 -10.28 21.84 1.39
C ARG A 379 -9.76 21.94 -0.05
N ILE A 380 -9.10 20.90 -0.54
CA ILE A 380 -8.63 20.85 -1.94
C ILE A 380 -9.83 20.81 -2.89
N VAL A 381 -10.86 20.00 -2.62
CA VAL A 381 -12.08 19.97 -3.44
C VAL A 381 -12.77 21.33 -3.45
N THR A 382 -12.89 21.97 -2.28
CA THR A 382 -13.47 23.30 -2.13
C THR A 382 -12.74 24.33 -2.98
N TRP A 383 -11.41 24.31 -2.97
CA TRP A 383 -10.58 25.21 -3.78
C TRP A 383 -10.71 24.90 -5.28
N LEU A 384 -10.67 23.63 -5.68
CA LEU A 384 -10.78 23.22 -7.08
C LEU A 384 -12.16 23.53 -7.69
N ALA A 385 -13.21 23.43 -6.88
CA ALA A 385 -14.58 23.69 -7.28
C ALA A 385 -15.02 25.15 -7.08
N ASP A 386 -14.19 25.99 -6.45
CA ASP A 386 -14.55 27.35 -6.03
C ASP A 386 -15.88 27.40 -5.23
N CYS A 387 -16.04 26.46 -4.30
CA CYS A 387 -17.31 26.31 -3.57
C CYS A 387 -17.47 27.37 -2.48
N LYS A 388 -18.28 28.39 -2.75
CA LYS A 388 -18.48 29.56 -1.88
C LYS A 388 -18.97 29.19 -0.49
N TYR A 389 -19.93 28.27 -0.40
CA TYR A 389 -20.44 27.79 0.88
C TYR A 389 -19.31 27.22 1.74
N LEU A 390 -18.53 26.27 1.21
CA LEU A 390 -17.45 25.66 1.98
C LEU A 390 -16.28 26.61 2.26
N LEU A 391 -15.98 27.54 1.34
CA LEU A 391 -15.01 28.61 1.60
C LEU A 391 -15.43 29.45 2.82
N SER A 392 -16.71 29.82 2.90
CA SER A 392 -17.24 30.57 4.06
C SER A 392 -17.21 29.74 5.35
N VAL A 393 -17.52 28.44 5.27
CA VAL A 393 -17.45 27.50 6.39
C VAL A 393 -16.02 27.40 6.91
N PHE A 394 -15.03 27.29 6.02
CA PHE A 394 -13.62 27.20 6.41
C PHE A 394 -12.99 28.51 6.89
N ALA A 395 -13.60 29.66 6.57
CA ALA A 395 -13.22 30.95 7.13
C ALA A 395 -13.75 31.15 8.55
N GLY A 396 -14.81 30.42 8.93
CA GLY A 396 -15.36 30.42 10.28
C GLY A 396 -14.59 29.54 11.27
N THR A 397 -15.03 29.57 12.54
CA THR A 397 -14.44 28.78 13.64
C THR A 397 -15.21 27.51 13.96
N ILE A 398 -16.45 27.38 13.48
CA ILE A 398 -17.31 26.22 13.75
C ILE A 398 -16.89 25.05 12.86
N LYS A 399 -16.87 23.84 13.42
CA LYS A 399 -16.54 22.61 12.69
C LYS A 399 -17.50 22.39 11.52
N ILE A 400 -16.96 22.14 10.32
CA ILE A 400 -17.74 21.83 9.11
C ILE A 400 -18.82 20.77 9.35
N HIS A 401 -18.51 19.68 10.03
CA HIS A 401 -19.47 18.59 10.25
C HIS A 401 -20.62 18.98 11.19
N LYS A 402 -20.42 19.93 12.11
CA LYS A 402 -21.52 20.49 12.91
C LYS A 402 -22.42 21.37 12.05
N ILE A 403 -21.85 22.22 11.20
CA ILE A 403 -22.62 23.08 10.28
C ILE A 403 -23.41 22.23 9.29
N VAL A 404 -22.75 21.24 8.67
CA VAL A 404 -23.38 20.35 7.70
C VAL A 404 -24.43 19.46 8.36
N GLY A 405 -24.17 18.96 9.58
CA GLY A 405 -25.17 18.24 10.37
C GLY A 405 -26.39 19.10 10.69
N ALA A 406 -26.17 20.32 11.19
CA ALA A 406 -27.22 21.29 11.45
C ALA A 406 -28.09 21.55 10.21
N ASP A 407 -27.45 21.81 9.07
CA ASP A 407 -28.13 22.03 7.78
C ASP A 407 -28.93 20.81 7.31
N ILE A 408 -28.38 19.60 7.49
CA ILE A 408 -29.03 18.34 7.09
C ILE A 408 -30.26 18.04 7.95
N PHE A 409 -30.11 18.19 9.26
CA PHE A 409 -31.09 17.73 10.25
C PHE A 409 -32.04 18.86 10.70
N GLY A 410 -31.91 20.07 10.15
CA GLY A 410 -32.75 21.22 10.51
C GLY A 410 -32.52 21.69 11.95
N LYS A 411 -31.29 21.54 12.45
CA LYS A 411 -30.85 21.95 13.80
C LYS A 411 -29.89 23.13 13.70
N THR A 412 -29.51 23.69 14.84
CA THR A 412 -28.38 24.61 14.98
C THR A 412 -27.07 23.84 15.18
N PRO A 413 -25.90 24.41 14.85
CA PRO A 413 -24.61 23.73 15.04
C PRO A 413 -24.30 23.33 16.50
N ASP A 414 -24.86 24.07 17.46
CA ASP A 414 -24.67 23.80 18.89
C ASP A 414 -25.44 22.55 19.35
N GLU A 415 -26.55 22.22 18.68
CA GLU A 415 -27.34 21.00 18.95
C GLU A 415 -26.71 19.73 18.37
N ILE A 416 -25.61 19.83 17.63
CA ILE A 416 -24.88 18.69 17.05
C ILE A 416 -23.72 18.30 17.95
N GLU A 417 -23.86 17.19 18.65
CA GLU A 417 -22.80 16.62 19.50
C GLU A 417 -21.74 15.89 18.68
N SER A 418 -20.46 15.97 19.11
CA SER A 418 -19.32 15.48 18.30
C SER A 418 -19.25 13.95 18.14
N ASP A 419 -20.03 13.20 18.92
CA ASP A 419 -20.15 11.72 18.86
C ASP A 419 -21.59 11.28 18.56
N SER A 420 -22.42 12.20 18.03
CA SER A 420 -23.80 11.90 17.62
C SER A 420 -23.85 11.23 16.25
N LEU A 421 -24.95 10.50 16.00
CA LEU A 421 -25.25 9.94 14.68
C LEU A 421 -25.31 11.05 13.62
N GLU A 422 -25.81 12.23 13.98
CA GLU A 422 -25.91 13.39 13.10
C GLU A 422 -24.54 13.88 12.66
N TYR A 423 -23.59 14.00 13.59
CA TYR A 423 -22.22 14.42 13.29
C TYR A 423 -21.49 13.39 12.42
N ASP A 424 -21.60 12.10 12.74
CA ASP A 424 -20.99 11.02 11.96
C ASP A 424 -21.61 10.88 10.56
N THR A 425 -22.93 11.10 10.44
CA THR A 425 -23.62 11.16 9.17
C THR A 425 -23.10 12.34 8.34
N ALA A 426 -23.02 13.54 8.92
CA ALA A 426 -22.51 14.73 8.24
C ALA A 426 -21.08 14.54 7.75
N LYS A 427 -20.22 13.95 8.58
CA LYS A 427 -18.84 13.60 8.20
C LYS A 427 -18.79 12.62 7.03
N SER A 428 -19.61 11.58 7.08
CA SER A 428 -19.70 10.58 6.01
C SER A 428 -20.25 11.18 4.71
N VAL A 429 -21.23 12.09 4.79
CA VAL A 429 -21.84 12.76 3.63
C VAL A 429 -20.84 13.69 2.93
N VAL A 430 -20.11 14.52 3.68
CA VAL A 430 -19.06 15.40 3.11
C VAL A 430 -18.04 14.56 2.35
N HIS A 431 -17.49 13.52 2.99
CA HIS A 431 -16.53 12.63 2.36
C HIS A 431 -17.14 11.90 1.15
N ALA A 432 -18.34 11.35 1.29
CA ALA A 432 -19.03 10.66 0.21
C ALA A 432 -19.22 11.55 -1.02
N PHE A 433 -19.58 12.82 -0.81
CA PHE A 433 -19.83 13.75 -1.89
C PHE A 433 -18.55 14.08 -2.67
N ASP A 434 -17.42 14.34 -1.97
CA ASP A 434 -16.10 14.59 -2.58
C ASP A 434 -15.67 13.48 -3.55
N TYR A 435 -16.09 12.23 -3.29
CA TYR A 435 -15.79 11.06 -4.13
C TYR A 435 -16.91 10.68 -5.10
N MET A 436 -17.89 11.55 -5.33
CA MET A 436 -19.06 11.28 -6.17
C MET A 436 -19.80 9.99 -5.77
N MET A 437 -19.82 9.68 -4.48
CA MET A 437 -20.39 8.45 -3.97
C MET A 437 -21.90 8.42 -4.14
N ARG A 438 -22.43 7.27 -4.55
CA ARG A 438 -23.89 7.06 -4.63
C ARG A 438 -24.47 6.77 -3.25
N TYR A 439 -25.74 7.15 -3.04
CA TYR A 439 -26.45 6.95 -1.78
C TYR A 439 -26.37 5.51 -1.23
N LYS A 440 -26.40 4.48 -2.11
CA LYS A 440 -26.26 3.08 -1.67
C LYS A 440 -24.95 2.79 -0.95
N ARG A 441 -23.86 3.39 -1.42
CA ARG A 441 -22.54 3.22 -0.81
C ARG A 441 -22.41 4.08 0.45
N LEU A 442 -22.99 5.29 0.44
CA LEU A 442 -23.09 6.12 1.64
C LEU A 442 -23.85 5.42 2.77
N ALA A 443 -24.97 4.76 2.48
CA ALA A 443 -25.74 4.00 3.47
C ALA A 443 -24.87 2.94 4.19
N ILE A 444 -24.04 2.24 3.42
CA ILE A 444 -23.10 1.22 3.92
C ILE A 444 -22.00 1.85 4.78
N GLU A 445 -21.37 2.92 4.30
CA GLU A 445 -20.22 3.56 4.97
C GLU A 445 -20.64 4.35 6.23
N ALA A 446 -21.75 5.08 6.17
CA ALA A 446 -22.30 5.84 7.29
C ALA A 446 -23.12 4.99 8.26
N ASN A 447 -23.37 3.71 7.93
CA ASN A 447 -24.22 2.81 8.71
C ASN A 447 -25.64 3.37 8.97
N ILE A 448 -26.28 3.87 7.91
CA ILE A 448 -27.64 4.43 7.94
C ILE A 448 -28.54 3.74 6.91
N SER A 449 -29.85 3.96 7.00
CA SER A 449 -30.79 3.42 6.02
C SER A 449 -30.58 4.00 4.63
N MET A 450 -30.95 3.24 3.59
CA MET A 450 -30.88 3.70 2.20
C MET A 450 -31.69 4.97 1.94
N LYS A 451 -32.87 5.09 2.57
CA LYS A 451 -33.74 6.26 2.46
C LYS A 451 -33.05 7.50 3.02
N MET A 452 -32.53 7.38 4.24
CA MET A 452 -31.80 8.46 4.89
C MET A 452 -30.60 8.87 4.04
N ALA A 453 -29.76 7.93 3.60
CA ALA A 453 -28.60 8.20 2.75
C ALA A 453 -28.93 8.98 1.46
N GLN A 454 -30.09 8.71 0.84
CA GLN A 454 -30.54 9.45 -0.33
C GLN A 454 -30.96 10.88 0.00
N GLU A 455 -31.71 11.06 1.10
CA GLU A 455 -32.17 12.36 1.58
C GLU A 455 -30.97 13.26 1.94
N VAL A 456 -30.04 12.78 2.76
CA VAL A 456 -28.85 13.56 3.16
C VAL A 456 -28.00 13.98 1.98
N LEU A 457 -27.73 13.05 1.06
CA LEU A 457 -26.89 13.33 -0.10
C LEU A 457 -27.54 14.38 -1.01
N THR A 458 -28.86 14.30 -1.20
CA THR A 458 -29.63 15.26 -2.02
C THR A 458 -29.65 16.64 -1.38
N THR A 459 -29.85 16.72 -0.07
CA THR A 459 -29.84 17.98 0.68
C THR A 459 -28.46 18.64 0.62
N TYR A 460 -27.39 17.87 0.86
CA TYR A 460 -26.02 18.39 0.80
C TYR A 460 -25.66 18.89 -0.61
N ALA A 461 -26.03 18.13 -1.65
CA ALA A 461 -25.77 18.54 -3.04
C ALA A 461 -26.35 19.92 -3.41
N LYS A 462 -27.51 20.29 -2.84
CA LYS A 462 -28.14 21.60 -3.04
C LYS A 462 -27.37 22.74 -2.36
N LYS A 463 -26.64 22.45 -1.29
CA LYS A 463 -25.80 23.43 -0.56
C LYS A 463 -24.46 23.67 -1.23
N VAL A 464 -23.95 22.69 -1.98
CA VAL A 464 -22.65 22.76 -2.69
C VAL A 464 -22.82 22.57 -4.21
N PRO A 465 -23.61 23.42 -4.90
CA PRO A 465 -23.86 23.26 -6.33
C PRO A 465 -22.58 23.33 -7.17
N GLU A 466 -21.60 24.15 -6.77
CA GLU A 466 -20.35 24.33 -7.52
C GLU A 466 -19.51 23.05 -7.55
N ILE A 467 -19.54 22.24 -6.48
CA ILE A 467 -18.89 20.93 -6.47
C ILE A 467 -19.58 19.98 -7.47
N SER A 468 -20.91 20.05 -7.59
CA SER A 468 -21.65 19.25 -8.58
C SER A 468 -21.28 19.65 -10.01
N GLU A 469 -21.06 20.94 -10.26
CA GLU A 469 -20.62 21.45 -11.56
C GLU A 469 -19.17 21.06 -11.86
N TRP A 470 -18.28 21.17 -10.87
CA TRP A 470 -16.91 20.68 -10.95
C TRP A 470 -16.86 19.18 -11.28
N HIS A 471 -17.68 18.36 -10.62
CA HIS A 471 -17.81 16.94 -10.96
C HIS A 471 -18.22 16.70 -12.42
N LYS A 472 -19.12 17.53 -12.98
CA LYS A 472 -19.52 17.45 -14.39
C LYS A 472 -18.35 17.83 -15.31
N SER A 473 -17.59 18.88 -14.98
CA SER A 473 -16.44 19.30 -15.78
C SER A 473 -15.33 18.25 -15.79
N ILE A 474 -15.03 17.63 -14.65
CA ILE A 474 -14.07 16.52 -14.54
C ILE A 474 -14.51 15.33 -15.42
N LYS A 475 -15.80 14.97 -15.40
CA LYS A 475 -16.33 13.92 -16.29
C LYS A 475 -16.14 14.27 -17.76
N ALA A 476 -16.45 15.50 -18.15
CA ALA A 476 -16.26 15.98 -19.52
C ALA A 476 -14.78 15.96 -19.95
N GLN A 477 -13.86 16.32 -19.05
CA GLN A 477 -12.42 16.24 -19.29
C GLN A 477 -11.95 14.80 -19.52
N VAL A 478 -12.39 13.86 -18.66
CA VAL A 478 -12.08 12.43 -18.79
C VAL A 478 -12.62 11.84 -20.09
N LEU A 479 -13.83 12.27 -20.51
CA LEU A 479 -14.44 11.88 -21.77
C LEU A 479 -13.62 12.34 -22.98
N LYS A 480 -13.22 13.61 -22.96
CA LYS A 480 -12.51 14.26 -24.06
C LYS A 480 -11.07 13.77 -24.18
N ASN A 481 -10.32 13.82 -23.08
CA ASN A 481 -8.87 13.65 -23.08
C ASN A 481 -8.44 12.23 -22.66
N GLY A 482 -9.30 11.49 -21.94
CA GLY A 482 -8.95 10.19 -21.36
C GLY A 482 -7.93 10.29 -20.22
N THR A 483 -7.61 11.50 -19.75
CA THR A 483 -6.58 11.75 -18.73
C THR A 483 -7.04 12.76 -17.69
N LEU A 484 -6.44 12.67 -16.50
CA LEU A 484 -6.57 13.65 -15.42
C LEU A 484 -5.19 14.00 -14.88
N THR A 485 -4.94 15.29 -14.68
CA THR A 485 -3.67 15.81 -14.15
C THR A 485 -3.93 16.59 -12.87
N THR A 486 -3.17 16.31 -11.82
CA THR A 486 -3.24 17.06 -10.57
C THR A 486 -2.58 18.43 -10.73
N PRO A 487 -2.86 19.41 -9.85
CA PRO A 487 -2.18 20.71 -9.89
C PRO A 487 -0.65 20.63 -9.80
N MET A 488 -0.10 19.53 -9.28
CA MET A 488 1.35 19.30 -9.17
C MET A 488 1.92 18.49 -10.35
N GLY A 489 1.16 18.29 -11.43
CA GLY A 489 1.64 17.67 -12.67
C GLY A 489 1.56 16.15 -12.73
N ARG A 490 1.05 15.46 -11.70
CA ARG A 490 0.86 14.00 -11.78
C ARG A 490 -0.34 13.68 -12.67
N THR A 491 -0.12 12.88 -13.71
CA THR A 491 -1.16 12.50 -14.67
C THR A 491 -1.57 11.03 -14.53
N ARG A 492 -2.86 10.76 -14.75
CA ARG A 492 -3.45 9.41 -14.80
C ARG A 492 -4.21 9.23 -16.11
N ILE A 493 -4.17 8.02 -16.68
CA ILE A 493 -5.01 7.64 -17.83
C ILE A 493 -6.24 6.88 -17.32
N CYS A 494 -7.42 7.29 -17.80
CA CYS A 494 -8.69 6.63 -17.51
C CYS A 494 -9.06 5.65 -18.64
N TYR A 495 -8.46 4.46 -18.66
CA TYR A 495 -8.68 3.48 -19.74
C TYR A 495 -10.15 3.01 -19.88
N ARG A 496 -10.91 2.94 -18.78
CA ARG A 496 -12.29 2.44 -18.75
C ARG A 496 -13.34 3.44 -19.24
N SER A 497 -13.03 4.73 -19.34
CA SER A 497 -14.04 5.76 -19.65
C SER A 497 -14.39 5.83 -21.14
N ARG A 498 -13.45 5.55 -22.05
CA ARG A 498 -13.74 5.58 -23.50
C ARG A 498 -14.78 4.52 -23.92
N GLY A 499 -14.72 3.31 -23.37
CA GLY A 499 -15.65 2.22 -23.71
C GLY A 499 -16.98 2.23 -22.94
N MET A 500 -16.99 2.56 -21.64
CA MET A 500 -18.24 2.56 -20.86
C MET A 500 -19.11 3.79 -21.09
N LEU A 501 -18.53 4.95 -21.42
CA LEU A 501 -19.34 6.15 -21.63
C LEU A 501 -20.02 6.15 -23.01
N ALA A 502 -19.45 5.45 -24.00
CA ALA A 502 -20.14 5.13 -25.25
C ALA A 502 -21.42 4.29 -25.01
N ASN A 503 -21.41 3.39 -24.01
CA ASN A 503 -22.55 2.54 -23.65
C ASN A 503 -23.58 3.20 -22.71
N THR A 504 -23.37 4.46 -22.29
CA THR A 504 -24.34 5.17 -21.41
C THR A 504 -25.38 5.99 -22.14
N GLY A 505 -25.44 5.94 -23.48
CA GLY A 505 -26.46 6.68 -24.25
C GLY A 505 -26.40 8.19 -24.08
N GLN A 506 -25.26 8.75 -23.67
CA GLN A 506 -25.05 10.20 -23.56
C GLN A 506 -24.51 10.82 -24.87
N TYR A 507 -24.57 10.06 -25.97
CA TYR A 507 -24.46 10.55 -27.34
C TYR A 507 -25.67 10.06 -28.12
N SER A 508 -26.76 10.82 -28.00
CA SER A 508 -27.79 11.03 -29.03
C SER A 508 -28.48 12.34 -28.72
#